data_AF-A0A1F8CU77-F1
#
_entry.id   AF-A0A1F8CU77-F1
#
_cell.length_a   1.000
_cell.length_b   1.000
_cell.length_c   1.000
_cell.angle_alpha   90.00
_cell.angle_beta   90.00
_cell.angle_gamma   90.00
#
_symmetry.space_group_name_H-M   'P 1'
#
loop_
_entity.id
_entity.type
_entity.pdbx_description
1 polymer ?
#
loop_
_entity_poly.entity_id
_entity_poly.type
_entity_poly.pdbx_seq_one_letter_code
_entity_poly.pdbx_strand_id
1 'polypeptide(L)'
;MKLNENAVAKTSGVLGAWFFLVCYLLVFFMPEVYKAIVQSWMHGVDLNLIWKPMTGNFLLGFASFSAVSWVSGWLFAWIYNKFSK
;
A
#
# COMPACT_ATOMS: atom_id res chain seq x y z
N MET A 1 21.48 -10.63 12.63
CA MET A 1 21.80 -9.20 12.43
C MET A 1 20.51 -8.41 12.67
N LYS A 2 20.52 -7.33 13.47
CA LYS A 2 19.31 -6.55 13.77
C LYS A 2 19.00 -5.54 12.65
N LEU A 3 17.73 -5.36 12.34
CA LEU A 3 17.25 -4.29 11.46
C LEU A 3 17.20 -2.96 12.23
N ASN A 4 17.46 -1.85 11.53
CA ASN A 4 17.23 -0.52 12.09
C ASN A 4 15.76 -0.13 11.84
N GLU A 5 14.97 -0.07 12.90
CA GLU A 5 13.52 0.15 12.82
C GLU A 5 13.16 1.47 12.13
N ASN A 6 13.91 2.55 12.42
CA ASN A 6 13.70 3.86 11.80
C ASN A 6 14.00 3.84 10.30
N ALA A 7 15.06 3.15 9.89
CA ALA A 7 15.42 3.02 8.48
C ALA A 7 14.36 2.24 7.70
N VAL A 8 13.90 1.11 8.26
CA VAL A 8 12.84 0.28 7.63
C VAL A 8 11.53 1.07 7.57
N ALA A 9 11.12 1.74 8.64
CA ALA A 9 9.90 2.54 8.67
C ALA A 9 9.91 3.62 7.58
N LYS A 10 10.97 4.45 7.50
CA LYS A 10 11.10 5.50 6.48
C LYS A 10 11.07 4.92 5.06
N THR A 11 11.78 3.83 4.84
CA THR A 11 11.83 3.17 3.52
C THR A 11 10.45 2.65 3.13
N SER A 12 9.74 1.96 4.03
CA SER A 12 8.39 1.47 3.79
C SER A 12 7.39 2.60 3.59
N GLY A 13 7.49 3.70 4.33
CA GLY A 13 6.64 4.87 4.15
C GLY A 13 6.80 5.51 2.77
N VAL A 14 8.06 5.70 2.32
CA VAL A 14 8.36 6.24 0.98
C VAL A 14 7.92 5.29 -0.13
N LEU A 15 8.15 3.99 0.04
CA LEU A 15 7.69 2.99 -0.92
C LEU A 15 6.15 2.94 -0.97
N GLY A 16 5.49 3.03 0.17
CA GLY A 16 4.03 3.12 0.26
C GLY A 16 3.49 4.34 -0.50
N ALA A 17 4.09 5.52 -0.29
CA ALA A 17 3.76 6.74 -1.01
C ALA A 17 3.87 6.56 -2.53
N TRP A 18 4.99 6.00 -2.99
CA TRP A 18 5.21 5.70 -4.41
C TRP A 18 4.20 4.70 -4.97
N PHE A 19 3.92 3.63 -4.23
CA PHE A 19 2.96 2.62 -4.64
C PHE A 19 1.56 3.22 -4.78
N PHE A 20 1.14 4.07 -3.85
CA PHE A 20 -0.12 4.80 -3.95
C PHE A 20 -0.20 5.65 -5.22
N LEU A 21 0.86 6.39 -5.55
CA LEU A 21 0.90 7.20 -6.77
C LEU A 21 0.76 6.34 -8.02
N VAL A 22 1.47 5.22 -8.09
CA VAL A 22 1.36 4.28 -9.23
C VAL A 22 -0.05 3.73 -9.34
N CYS A 23 -0.65 3.28 -8.22
CA CYS A 23 -2.04 2.80 -8.19
C CYS A 23 -3.02 3.89 -8.66
N TYR A 24 -2.85 5.12 -8.18
CA TYR A 24 -3.70 6.24 -8.57
C TYR A 24 -3.62 6.53 -10.07
N LEU A 25 -2.41 6.61 -10.62
CA LEU A 25 -2.19 6.84 -12.05
C LEU A 25 -2.74 5.70 -12.91
N LEU A 26 -2.57 4.43 -12.47
CA LEU A 26 -3.13 3.28 -13.17
C LEU A 26 -4.65 3.30 -13.20
N VAL A 27 -5.33 3.63 -12.10
CA VAL A 27 -6.79 3.76 -12.10
C VAL A 27 -7.23 4.91 -13.01
N PHE A 28 -6.50 6.03 -13.01
CA PHE A 28 -6.85 7.21 -13.79
C PHE A 28 -6.71 6.98 -15.30
N PHE A 29 -5.60 6.36 -15.75
CA PHE A 29 -5.33 6.17 -17.17
C PHE A 29 -5.82 4.81 -17.71
N MET A 30 -5.82 3.76 -16.90
CA MET A 30 -6.04 2.37 -17.32
C MET A 30 -6.91 1.60 -16.30
N PRO A 31 -8.15 2.05 -16.01
CA PRO A 31 -8.98 1.53 -14.92
C PRO A 31 -9.27 0.03 -15.01
N GLU A 32 -9.51 -0.50 -16.23
CA GLU A 32 -9.79 -1.93 -16.41
C GLU A 32 -8.57 -2.81 -16.13
N VAL A 33 -7.35 -2.32 -16.45
CA VAL A 33 -6.11 -3.02 -16.11
C VAL A 33 -5.90 -3.04 -14.61
N TYR A 34 -6.09 -1.91 -13.94
CA TYR A 34 -5.99 -1.87 -12.48
C TYR A 34 -7.03 -2.79 -11.83
N LYS A 35 -8.28 -2.77 -12.30
CA LYS A 35 -9.35 -3.64 -11.81
C LYS A 35 -9.00 -5.12 -11.97
N ALA A 36 -8.45 -5.53 -13.12
CA ALA A 36 -8.01 -6.90 -13.34
C ALA A 36 -6.89 -7.32 -12.37
N ILE A 37 -5.93 -6.43 -12.11
CA ILE A 37 -4.86 -6.67 -11.14
C ILE A 37 -5.44 -6.88 -9.73
N VAL A 38 -6.29 -5.96 -9.26
CA VAL A 38 -6.88 -6.06 -7.90
C VAL A 38 -7.75 -7.32 -7.78
N GLN A 39 -8.52 -7.66 -8.81
CA GLN A 39 -9.33 -8.88 -8.84
C GLN A 39 -8.50 -10.16 -8.68
N SER A 40 -7.26 -10.17 -9.18
CA SER A 40 -6.36 -11.33 -9.06
C SER A 40 -5.78 -11.53 -7.66
N TRP A 41 -5.76 -10.48 -6.83
CA TRP A 41 -5.21 -10.54 -5.47
C TRP A 41 -6.30 -10.72 -4.41
N MET A 42 -7.50 -10.20 -4.67
CA MET A 42 -8.62 -10.27 -3.73
C MET A 42 -9.34 -11.61 -3.85
N HIS A 43 -9.59 -12.25 -2.71
CA HIS A 43 -10.37 -13.47 -2.61
C HIS A 43 -11.77 -13.15 -2.09
N GLY A 44 -12.81 -13.79 -2.65
CA GLY A 44 -14.19 -13.67 -2.15
C GLY A 44 -14.92 -12.38 -2.51
N VAL A 45 -14.43 -11.60 -3.48
CA VAL A 45 -15.05 -10.35 -3.94
C VAL A 45 -15.12 -10.34 -5.46
N ASP A 46 -16.28 -9.98 -6.04
CA ASP A 46 -16.43 -9.71 -7.47
C ASP A 46 -16.43 -8.18 -7.70
N LEU A 47 -15.31 -7.67 -8.21
CA LEU A 47 -15.16 -6.24 -8.50
C LEU A 47 -16.05 -5.80 -9.67
N ASN A 48 -16.53 -6.69 -10.54
CA ASN A 48 -17.45 -6.28 -11.61
C ASN A 48 -18.77 -5.74 -11.09
N LEU A 49 -19.20 -6.20 -9.91
CA LEU A 49 -20.46 -5.80 -9.29
C LEU A 49 -20.34 -4.51 -8.47
N ILE A 50 -19.14 -4.22 -7.94
CA ILE A 50 -18.94 -3.15 -6.95
C ILE A 50 -18.00 -2.02 -7.39
N TRP A 51 -17.39 -2.13 -8.58
CA TRP A 51 -16.48 -1.11 -9.09
C TRP A 51 -17.19 0.22 -9.32
N LYS A 52 -16.62 1.31 -8.80
CA LYS A 52 -17.13 2.67 -8.96
C LYS A 52 -16.05 3.57 -9.55
N PRO A 53 -16.44 4.63 -10.28
CA PRO A 53 -15.50 5.66 -10.70
C PRO A 53 -14.73 6.24 -9.51
N MET A 54 -13.51 6.71 -9.76
CA MET A 54 -12.66 7.33 -8.74
C MET A 54 -13.30 8.62 -8.21
N THR A 55 -13.81 8.60 -6.98
CA THR A 55 -14.42 9.77 -6.31
C THR A 55 -13.79 10.10 -4.95
N GLY A 56 -12.57 9.64 -4.69
CA GLY A 56 -11.90 9.76 -3.40
C GLY A 56 -11.01 11.00 -3.24
N ASN A 57 -10.73 11.39 -1.99
CA ASN A 57 -9.76 12.44 -1.67
C ASN A 57 -8.33 11.89 -1.79
N PHE A 58 -7.64 12.27 -2.87
CA PHE A 58 -6.26 11.86 -3.17
C PHE A 58 -5.30 12.11 -2.01
N LEU A 59 -5.33 13.29 -1.40
CA LEU A 59 -4.38 13.68 -0.35
C LEU A 59 -4.57 12.82 0.91
N LEU A 60 -5.82 12.55 1.28
CA LEU A 60 -6.12 11.69 2.40
C LEU A 60 -5.62 10.26 2.15
N GLY A 61 -5.88 9.70 0.97
CA GLY A 61 -5.40 8.38 0.58
C GLY A 61 -3.87 8.28 0.57
N PHE A 62 -3.20 9.26 -0.05
CA PHE A 62 -1.74 9.33 -0.13
C PHE A 62 -1.11 9.40 1.27
N ALA A 63 -1.57 10.32 2.11
CA ALA A 63 -1.04 10.50 3.45
C ALA A 63 -1.29 9.28 4.35
N SER A 64 -2.53 8.77 4.35
CA SER A 64 -2.90 7.61 5.18
C SER A 64 -2.17 6.35 4.77
N PHE A 65 -2.06 6.04 3.47
CA PHE A 65 -1.37 4.85 2.98
C PHE A 65 0.14 4.91 3.26
N SER A 66 0.75 6.08 3.09
CA SER A 66 2.16 6.32 3.43
C SER A 66 2.40 6.14 4.93
N ALA A 67 1.53 6.70 5.77
CA ALA A 67 1.63 6.59 7.23
C ALA A 67 1.45 5.14 7.70
N VAL A 68 0.45 4.43 7.18
CA VAL A 68 0.24 3.00 7.50
C VAL A 68 1.44 2.17 7.08
N SER A 69 1.98 2.40 5.87
CA SER A 69 3.17 1.68 5.38
C SER A 69 4.41 1.95 6.23
N TRP A 70 4.59 3.19 6.72
CA TRP A 70 5.64 3.56 7.66
C TRP A 70 5.50 2.80 8.99
N VAL A 71 4.30 2.80 9.58
CA VAL A 71 4.01 2.07 10.82
C VAL A 71 4.23 0.56 10.63
N SER A 72 3.76 -0.01 9.51
CA SER A 72 3.96 -1.43 9.20
C SER A 72 5.43 -1.77 9.05
N GLY A 73 6.25 -0.93 8.43
CA GLY A 73 7.69 -1.12 8.32
C GLY A 73 8.40 -1.09 9.68
N TRP A 74 8.04 -0.13 10.53
CA TRP A 74 8.53 -0.08 11.91
C TRP A 74 8.17 -1.36 12.68
N LEU A 75 6.90 -1.77 12.63
CA LEU A 75 6.39 -2.93 13.34
C LEU A 75 7.06 -4.21 12.85
N PHE A 76 7.23 -4.35 11.53
CA PHE A 76 7.94 -5.48 10.93
C PHE A 76 9.37 -5.60 11.48
N ALA A 77 10.14 -4.50 11.46
CA ALA A 77 11.51 -4.50 11.95
C ALA A 77 11.60 -4.85 13.45
N TRP A 78 10.68 -4.31 14.25
CA TRP A 78 10.59 -4.64 15.68
C TRP A 78 10.28 -6.11 15.92
N ILE A 79 9.30 -6.67 15.21
CA ILE A 79 8.94 -8.09 15.29
C ILE A 79 10.12 -8.97 14.87
N TYR A 80 10.75 -8.65 13.73
CA TYR A 80 11.92 -9.36 13.23
C TYR A 80 13.03 -9.39 14.28
N ASN A 81 13.39 -8.23 14.85
CA ASN A 81 14.44 -8.13 15.86
C ASN A 81 14.13 -8.92 17.14
N LYS A 82 12.85 -9.11 17.48
CA LYS A 82 12.41 -9.92 18.63
C LYS A 82 12.61 -11.41 18.38
N PHE A 83 12.41 -11.88 17.14
CA PHE A 83 12.53 -13.29 16.77
C PHE A 83 13.91 -13.68 16.22
N SER A 84 14.71 -12.74 15.72
CA SER A 84 16.03 -13.00 15.12
C SER A 84 17.15 -13.21 16.15
N LYS A 85 16.84 -13.79 17.31
CA LYS A 85 17.86 -14.12 18.33
C LYS A 85 18.98 -14.96 17.74
#